data_AF-A0A0R1YXJ4-F1
#
_entry.id   AF-A0A0R1YXJ4-F1
#
_cell.length_a   1.000
_cell.length_b   1.000
_cell.length_c   1.000
_cell.angle_alpha   90.00
_cell.angle_beta   90.00
_cell.angle_gamma   90.00
#
_symmetry.space_group_name_H-M   'P 1'
#
loop_
_entity.id
_entity.type
_entity.pdbx_description
1 polymer ?
#
loop_
_entity_poly.entity_id
_entity_poly.type
_entity_poly.pdbx_seq_one_letter_code
_entity_poly.pdbx_strand_id
1 'polypeptide(L)'
;MELTIKELADELSVSKTAIRKHMDDKFRDTYTIKKGNKILIKDEGVELLKGQFKNQDGHVEQEREKQTTNQLATKGDNKQTALLAEQLEDQRKQIEAKDKQIAELHQLLDQSQRLQLDVQNKLKQLENKGVSSVKQTIPETVNEEQPKGDKIPDSYQPSNARFQEAPKKKHWWQFGR
;
A
#
# COMPACT_ATOMS: atom_id res chain seq x y z
N MET A 1 -41.48 12.60 -17.18
CA MET A 1 -41.04 12.52 -15.78
C MET A 1 -40.16 13.74 -15.50
N GLU A 2 -39.91 14.04 -14.24
CA GLU A 2 -39.02 15.14 -13.84
C GLU A 2 -38.01 14.56 -12.86
N LEU A 3 -36.72 14.60 -13.21
CA LEU A 3 -35.66 14.08 -12.35
C LEU A 3 -34.90 15.23 -11.70
N THR A 4 -34.51 15.04 -10.44
CA THR A 4 -33.60 15.98 -9.78
C THR A 4 -32.16 15.76 -10.25
N ILE A 5 -31.33 16.80 -10.16
CA ILE A 5 -29.89 16.69 -10.41
C ILE A 5 -29.25 15.56 -9.58
N LYS A 6 -29.77 15.29 -8.37
CA LYS A 6 -29.27 14.20 -7.52
C LYS A 6 -29.61 12.84 -8.11
N GLU A 7 -30.86 12.59 -8.45
CA GLU A 7 -31.27 11.29 -9.03
C GLU A 7 -30.58 11.04 -10.36
N LEU A 8 -30.43 12.08 -11.19
CA LEU A 8 -29.71 11.98 -12.45
C LEU A 8 -28.20 11.69 -12.25
N ALA A 9 -27.59 12.24 -11.20
CA ALA A 9 -26.20 11.96 -10.81
C ALA A 9 -26.03 10.50 -10.42
N ASP A 10 -26.96 10.00 -9.59
CA ASP A 10 -26.94 8.64 -9.07
C ASP A 10 -27.19 7.63 -10.22
N GLU A 11 -28.08 7.92 -11.18
CA GLU A 11 -28.31 7.09 -12.39
C GLU A 11 -27.08 7.02 -13.31
N LEU A 12 -26.42 8.16 -13.53
CA LEU A 12 -25.29 8.26 -14.45
C LEU A 12 -23.95 7.94 -13.78
N SER A 13 -23.93 7.66 -12.47
CA SER A 13 -22.70 7.46 -11.68
C SER A 13 -21.69 8.61 -11.82
N VAL A 14 -22.19 9.84 -12.01
CA VAL A 14 -21.39 11.07 -12.13
C VAL A 14 -21.65 11.99 -10.94
N SER A 15 -20.73 12.92 -10.67
CA SER A 15 -20.94 13.88 -9.59
C SER A 15 -22.03 14.92 -9.94
N LYS A 16 -22.74 15.43 -8.93
CA LYS A 16 -23.70 16.55 -9.09
C LYS A 16 -23.05 17.78 -9.75
N THR A 17 -21.76 18.00 -9.49
CA THR A 17 -20.96 19.08 -10.08
C THR A 17 -20.72 18.84 -11.56
N ALA A 18 -20.45 17.59 -11.97
CA ALA A 18 -20.27 17.24 -13.38
C ALA A 18 -21.55 17.53 -14.20
N ILE A 19 -22.71 17.13 -13.69
CA ILE A 19 -24.00 17.48 -14.33
C ILE A 19 -24.15 18.99 -14.46
N ARG A 20 -23.87 19.76 -13.40
CA ARG A 20 -23.94 21.22 -13.44
C ARG A 20 -22.99 21.84 -14.48
N LYS A 21 -21.83 21.23 -14.71
CA LYS A 21 -20.86 21.70 -15.72
C LYS A 21 -21.37 21.49 -17.15
N HIS A 22 -22.14 20.44 -17.39
CA HIS A 22 -22.76 20.13 -18.69
C HIS A 22 -24.10 20.85 -18.94
N MET A 23 -24.60 21.58 -17.95
CA MET A 23 -25.76 22.44 -18.11
C MET A 23 -25.28 23.83 -18.53
N ASP A 24 -25.43 24.18 -19.81
CA ASP A 24 -25.22 25.54 -20.30
C ASP A 24 -26.37 26.47 -19.90
N ASP A 25 -26.19 27.78 -19.98
CA ASP A 25 -27.24 28.74 -19.61
C ASP A 25 -28.49 28.59 -20.50
N LYS A 26 -28.30 28.33 -21.80
CA LYS A 26 -29.40 27.97 -22.72
C LYS A 26 -30.12 26.69 -22.29
N PHE A 27 -29.37 25.69 -21.81
CA PHE A 27 -29.94 24.43 -21.33
C PHE A 27 -30.75 24.64 -20.04
N ARG A 28 -30.25 25.50 -19.15
CA ARG A 28 -30.95 25.88 -17.92
C ARG A 28 -32.29 26.54 -18.22
N ASP A 29 -32.32 27.44 -19.20
CA ASP A 29 -33.53 28.16 -19.55
C ASP A 29 -34.59 27.27 -20.23
N THR A 30 -34.17 26.29 -21.03
CA THR A 30 -35.10 25.43 -21.79
C THR A 30 -35.58 24.20 -21.01
N TYR A 31 -34.66 23.53 -20.29
CA TYR A 31 -34.89 22.18 -19.76
C TYR A 31 -34.95 22.09 -18.23
N THR A 32 -34.75 23.20 -17.52
CA THR A 32 -34.77 23.19 -16.05
C THR A 32 -35.93 23.96 -15.47
N ILE A 33 -36.49 23.42 -14.39
CA ILE A 33 -37.56 24.05 -13.62
C ILE A 33 -37.06 24.15 -12.18
N LYS A 34 -37.04 25.37 -11.65
CA LYS A 34 -36.71 25.60 -10.24
C LYS A 34 -37.98 25.38 -9.41
N LYS A 35 -38.00 24.32 -8.59
CA LYS A 35 -39.03 24.11 -7.56
C LYS A 35 -38.39 24.31 -6.18
N GLY A 36 -38.46 25.54 -5.67
CA GLY A 36 -37.83 25.95 -4.42
C GLY A 36 -36.31 25.79 -4.46
N ASN A 37 -35.75 25.04 -3.50
CA ASN A 37 -34.30 24.78 -3.41
C ASN A 37 -33.81 23.67 -4.34
N LYS A 38 -34.69 23.04 -5.13
CA LYS A 38 -34.35 21.94 -6.03
C LYS A 38 -34.52 22.37 -7.49
N ILE A 39 -33.60 21.88 -8.32
CA ILE A 39 -33.67 22.02 -9.78
C ILE A 39 -34.13 20.67 -10.33
N LEU A 40 -35.24 20.71 -11.07
CA LEU A 40 -35.80 19.59 -11.79
C LEU A 40 -35.47 19.72 -13.26
N ILE A 41 -35.12 18.60 -13.88
CA ILE A 41 -34.76 18.51 -15.29
C ILE A 41 -35.87 17.74 -16.01
N LYS A 42 -36.37 18.29 -17.12
CA LYS A 42 -37.34 17.62 -18.00
C LYS A 42 -36.68 16.43 -18.70
N ASP A 43 -37.49 15.44 -19.12
CA ASP A 43 -37.00 14.23 -19.81
C ASP A 43 -36.08 14.55 -21.01
N GLU A 44 -36.45 15.55 -21.83
CA GLU A 44 -35.64 15.97 -22.99
C GLU A 44 -34.22 16.40 -22.57
N GLY A 45 -34.10 17.11 -21.45
CA GLY A 45 -32.80 17.51 -20.90
C GLY A 45 -32.02 16.33 -20.32
N VAL A 46 -32.72 15.34 -19.75
CA VAL A 46 -32.11 14.11 -19.23
C VAL A 46 -31.49 13.29 -20.35
N GLU A 47 -32.18 13.14 -21.49
CA GLU A 47 -31.67 12.40 -22.65
C GLU A 47 -30.44 13.07 -23.25
N LEU A 48 -30.45 14.40 -23.37
CA LEU A 48 -29.28 15.17 -23.82
C LEU A 48 -28.08 14.96 -22.90
N LEU A 49 -28.28 15.07 -21.59
CA LEU A 49 -27.21 14.82 -20.61
C LEU A 49 -26.71 13.38 -20.69
N LYS A 50 -27.62 12.39 -20.75
CA LYS A 50 -27.26 10.96 -20.93
C LYS A 50 -26.41 10.76 -22.19
N GLY A 51 -26.73 11.43 -23.30
CA GLY A 51 -25.94 11.39 -24.52
C GLY A 51 -24.55 12.00 -24.37
N GLN A 52 -24.44 13.17 -23.73
CA GLN A 52 -23.16 13.84 -23.49
C GLN A 52 -22.20 13.00 -22.64
N PHE A 53 -22.71 12.37 -21.58
CA PHE A 53 -21.88 11.51 -20.71
C PHE A 53 -21.48 10.20 -21.39
N LYS A 54 -22.39 9.55 -22.14
CA LYS A 54 -22.06 8.34 -22.93
C LYS A 54 -20.98 8.62 -24.00
N ASN A 55 -21.06 9.79 -24.65
CA ASN A 55 -20.06 10.19 -25.62
C ASN A 55 -18.73 10.57 -24.95
N GLN A 56 -18.75 11.07 -23.71
CA GLN A 56 -17.54 11.34 -22.93
C GLN A 56 -16.82 10.08 -22.49
N ASP A 57 -17.48 8.98 -22.15
CA ASP A 57 -16.76 7.74 -21.84
C ASP A 57 -15.94 7.28 -23.06
N GLY A 58 -16.51 7.40 -24.26
CA GLY A 58 -15.78 7.18 -25.52
C GLY A 58 -14.74 8.26 -25.87
N HIS A 59 -14.96 9.52 -25.49
CA HIS A 59 -14.02 10.62 -25.68
C HIS A 59 -12.93 10.70 -24.60
N VAL A 60 -13.08 10.11 -23.41
CA VAL A 60 -12.01 10.03 -22.41
C VAL A 60 -11.04 8.92 -22.78
N GLU A 61 -11.52 7.81 -23.36
CA GLU A 61 -10.64 6.84 -24.02
C GLU A 61 -10.03 7.43 -25.29
N GLN A 62 -10.82 8.09 -26.15
CA GLN A 62 -10.29 8.67 -27.38
C GLN A 62 -9.50 9.98 -27.20
N GLU A 63 -9.67 10.79 -26.15
CA GLU A 63 -8.81 11.96 -25.87
C GLU A 63 -7.56 11.54 -25.12
N ARG A 64 -7.59 10.43 -24.35
CA ARG A 64 -6.34 9.76 -23.93
C ARG A 64 -5.56 9.23 -25.13
N GLU A 65 -6.23 8.89 -26.24
CA GLU A 65 -5.61 8.45 -27.50
C GLU A 65 -5.42 9.55 -28.57
N LYS A 66 -6.09 10.71 -28.45
CA LYS A 66 -6.06 11.80 -29.45
C LYS A 66 -5.39 13.07 -28.94
N GLN A 67 -5.27 13.27 -27.63
CA GLN A 67 -4.33 14.25 -27.08
C GLN A 67 -2.87 13.79 -27.22
N THR A 68 -2.63 12.53 -27.59
CA THR A 68 -1.29 12.03 -27.97
C THR A 68 -0.97 12.18 -29.45
N THR A 69 -1.90 12.60 -30.32
CA THR A 69 -1.67 12.54 -31.78
C THR A 69 -1.69 13.86 -32.55
N ASN A 70 -2.19 14.97 -31.98
CA ASN A 70 -2.43 16.19 -32.78
C ASN A 70 -1.90 17.51 -32.20
N GLN A 71 -0.78 17.51 -31.47
CA GLN A 71 -0.04 18.74 -31.20
C GLN A 71 1.46 18.55 -31.38
N LEU A 72 1.94 18.97 -32.55
CA LEU A 72 3.23 19.60 -32.80
C LEU A 72 4.53 18.80 -32.54
N ALA A 73 5.26 18.64 -33.65
CA ALA A 73 6.71 18.60 -33.74
C ALA A 73 7.40 17.24 -33.60
N THR A 74 7.33 16.51 -34.72
CA THR A 74 8.35 15.64 -35.31
C THR A 74 9.78 16.19 -35.17
N LYS A 75 10.35 16.15 -33.95
CA LYS A 75 11.79 16.29 -33.58
C LYS A 75 11.98 16.23 -32.07
N GLY A 76 10.94 16.49 -31.26
CA GLY A 76 10.97 16.37 -29.80
C GLY A 76 10.71 14.94 -29.30
N ASP A 77 9.79 14.22 -29.94
CA ASP A 77 9.36 12.88 -29.51
C ASP A 77 10.47 11.84 -29.55
N ASN A 78 11.34 11.87 -30.57
CA ASN A 78 12.48 10.94 -30.65
C ASN A 78 13.49 11.11 -29.50
N LYS A 79 13.64 12.33 -28.95
CA LYS A 79 14.53 12.57 -27.80
C LYS A 79 13.87 12.13 -26.50
N GLN A 80 12.57 12.39 -26.34
CA GLN A 80 11.83 11.95 -25.16
C GLN A 80 11.72 10.42 -25.11
N THR A 81 11.45 9.76 -26.24
CA THR A 81 11.43 8.29 -26.31
C THR A 81 12.81 7.68 -26.10
N ALA A 82 13.88 8.31 -26.62
CA ALA A 82 15.25 7.88 -26.36
C ALA A 82 15.64 8.02 -24.88
N LEU A 83 15.31 9.15 -24.24
CA LEU A 83 15.57 9.36 -22.80
C LEU A 83 14.77 8.38 -21.93
N LEU A 84 13.53 8.09 -22.30
CA LEU A 84 12.71 7.08 -21.62
C LEU A 84 13.29 5.67 -21.79
N ALA A 85 13.80 5.34 -22.99
CA ALA A 85 14.46 4.07 -23.24
C ALA A 85 15.76 3.91 -22.44
N GLU A 86 16.58 4.95 -22.37
CA GLU A 86 17.80 5.00 -21.55
C GLU A 86 17.46 4.81 -20.06
N GLN A 87 16.44 5.51 -19.56
CA GLN A 87 15.97 5.35 -18.19
C GLN A 87 15.48 3.93 -17.90
N LEU A 88 14.79 3.28 -18.85
CA LEU A 88 14.36 1.88 -18.72
C LEU A 88 15.55 0.92 -18.68
N GLU A 89 16.59 1.16 -19.47
CA GLU A 89 17.81 0.36 -19.43
C GLU A 89 18.55 0.50 -18.11
N ASP A 90 18.67 1.72 -17.58
CA ASP A 90 19.31 1.97 -16.29
C ASP A 90 18.52 1.35 -15.13
N GLN A 91 17.20 1.44 -15.17
CA GLN A 91 16.33 0.76 -14.21
C GLN A 91 16.49 -0.77 -14.30
N ARG A 92 16.56 -1.35 -15.50
CA ARG A 92 16.81 -2.78 -15.68
C ARG A 92 18.16 -3.21 -15.11
N LYS A 93 19.23 -2.47 -15.40
CA LYS A 93 20.56 -2.73 -14.83
C LYS A 93 20.54 -2.66 -13.30
N GLN A 94 19.82 -1.70 -12.73
CA GLN A 94 19.69 -1.57 -11.28
C GLN A 94 18.92 -2.75 -10.67
N ILE A 95 17.86 -3.21 -11.34
CA ILE A 95 17.11 -4.40 -10.92
C ILE A 95 18.03 -5.62 -10.96
N GLU A 96 18.75 -5.86 -12.05
CA GLU A 96 19.68 -6.98 -12.17
C GLU A 96 20.78 -6.96 -11.10
N ALA A 97 21.31 -5.78 -10.77
CA ALA A 97 22.30 -5.62 -9.70
C ALA A 97 21.72 -5.95 -8.32
N LYS A 98 20.48 -5.50 -8.03
CA LYS A 98 19.78 -5.84 -6.80
C LYS A 98 19.44 -7.32 -6.71
N ASP A 99 19.01 -7.93 -7.82
CA ASP A 99 18.70 -9.36 -7.87
C ASP A 99 19.95 -10.21 -7.61
N LYS A 100 21.12 -9.81 -8.12
CA LYS A 100 22.40 -10.46 -7.80
C LYS A 100 22.73 -10.35 -6.31
N GLN A 101 22.58 -9.17 -5.71
CA GLN A 101 22.78 -8.99 -4.26
C GLN A 101 21.82 -9.84 -3.44
N ILE A 102 20.55 -9.93 -3.85
CA ILE A 102 19.55 -10.79 -3.20
C ILE A 102 19.98 -12.26 -3.30
N ALA A 103 20.45 -12.71 -4.46
CA ALA A 103 20.94 -14.08 -4.64
C ALA A 103 22.14 -14.39 -3.73
N GLU A 104 23.11 -13.49 -3.63
CA GLU A 104 24.27 -13.63 -2.73
C GLU A 104 23.85 -13.69 -1.26
N LEU A 105 22.93 -12.81 -0.84
CA LEU A 105 22.38 -12.82 0.52
C LEU A 105 21.62 -14.12 0.83
N HIS A 106 20.83 -14.62 -0.13
CA HIS A 106 20.16 -15.92 0.02
C HIS A 106 21.16 -17.06 0.16
N GLN A 107 22.21 -17.09 -0.65
CA GLN A 107 23.26 -18.10 -0.53
C GLN A 107 23.99 -18.05 0.81
N LEU A 108 24.30 -16.85 1.31
CA LEU A 108 24.94 -16.67 2.61
C LEU A 108 24.01 -17.12 3.76
N LEU A 109 22.73 -16.77 3.67
CA LEU A 109 21.72 -17.18 4.63
C LEU A 109 21.62 -18.71 4.69
N ASP A 110 21.51 -19.37 3.54
CA ASP A 110 21.45 -20.83 3.43
C ASP A 110 22.70 -21.49 4.04
N GLN A 111 23.89 -20.93 3.78
CA GLN A 111 25.13 -21.40 4.40
C GLN A 111 25.09 -21.26 5.92
N SER A 112 24.62 -20.12 6.44
CA SER A 112 24.51 -19.89 7.88
C SER A 112 23.53 -20.86 8.54
N GLN A 113 22.39 -21.15 7.91
CA GLN A 113 21.40 -22.11 8.41
C GLN A 113 21.98 -23.53 8.44
N ARG A 114 22.69 -23.94 7.38
CA ARG A 114 23.37 -25.25 7.33
C ARG A 114 24.41 -25.39 8.43
N LEU A 115 25.22 -24.35 8.66
CA LEU A 115 26.22 -24.34 9.71
C LEU A 115 25.59 -24.41 11.11
N GLN A 116 24.51 -23.67 11.35
CA GLN A 116 23.76 -23.75 12.61
C GLN A 116 23.21 -25.16 12.84
N LEU A 117 22.66 -25.80 11.81
CA LEU A 117 22.19 -27.18 11.90
C LEU A 117 23.34 -28.17 12.17
N ASP A 118 24.50 -28.02 11.52
CA ASP A 118 25.68 -28.86 11.80
C ASP A 118 26.15 -28.71 13.26
N VAL A 119 26.23 -27.47 13.75
CA VAL A 119 26.59 -27.18 15.14
C VAL A 119 25.59 -27.80 16.10
N GLN A 120 24.28 -27.63 15.87
CA GLN A 120 23.25 -28.25 16.71
C GLN A 120 23.33 -29.78 16.69
N ASN A 121 23.56 -30.39 15.52
CA ASN A 121 23.70 -31.83 15.40
C ASN A 121 24.93 -32.35 16.14
N LYS A 122 26.07 -31.65 16.04
CA LYS A 122 27.29 -32.00 16.79
C LYS A 122 27.10 -31.85 18.29
N LEU A 123 26.45 -30.79 18.76
CA LEU A 123 26.11 -30.63 20.18
C LEU A 123 25.24 -31.79 20.66
N LYS A 124 24.17 -32.14 19.96
CA LYS A 124 23.33 -33.31 20.29
C LYS A 124 24.12 -34.61 20.32
N GLN A 125 25.03 -34.83 19.37
CA GLN A 125 25.88 -36.03 19.36
C GLN A 125 26.84 -36.07 20.56
N LEU A 126 27.40 -34.93 20.96
CA LEU A 126 28.27 -34.82 22.13
C LEU A 126 27.49 -34.99 23.42
N GLU A 127 26.30 -34.39 23.55
CA GLU A 127 25.38 -34.62 24.66
C GLU A 127 25.05 -36.11 24.77
N ASN A 128 24.63 -36.76 23.67
CA ASN A 128 24.34 -38.19 23.65
C ASN A 128 25.54 -39.05 24.03
N LYS A 129 26.76 -38.73 23.57
CA LYS A 129 28.00 -39.44 23.95
C LYS A 129 28.37 -39.21 25.42
N GLY A 130 28.18 -38.00 25.92
CA GLY A 130 28.34 -37.66 27.34
C GLY A 130 27.37 -38.45 28.23
N VAL A 131 26.12 -38.62 27.79
CA VAL A 131 25.11 -39.41 28.51
C VAL A 131 25.39 -40.92 28.43
N SER A 132 25.92 -41.42 27.30
CA SER A 132 26.32 -42.83 27.17
C SER A 132 27.52 -43.22 28.04
N SER A 133 28.42 -42.30 28.38
CA SER A 133 29.56 -42.58 29.28
C SER A 133 29.21 -42.51 30.78
N VAL A 134 28.02 -42.02 31.15
CA VAL A 134 27.60 -41.80 32.54
C VAL A 134 26.61 -42.87 33.05
N LYS A 135 26.18 -43.82 32.20
CA LYS A 135 25.20 -44.86 32.57
C LYS A 135 25.71 -46.05 33.40
N GLN A 136 26.93 -46.01 33.96
CA GLN A 136 27.36 -46.95 34.99
C GLN A 136 27.67 -46.21 36.29
N THR A 137 26.63 -45.90 37.09
CA THR A 137 26.58 -46.02 38.56
C THR A 137 25.26 -45.44 39.12
N ILE A 138 24.25 -46.32 39.31
CA ILE A 138 23.29 -46.47 40.45
C ILE A 138 22.41 -45.25 40.91
N PRO A 139 21.37 -45.43 41.77
CA PRO A 139 19.96 -45.46 41.38
C PRO A 139 19.10 -44.28 41.94
N GLU A 140 17.94 -44.11 41.31
CA GLU A 140 16.61 -43.84 41.93
C GLU A 140 16.57 -43.06 43.25
N THR A 141 16.30 -41.75 43.18
CA THR A 141 15.43 -41.08 44.15
C THR A 141 14.49 -40.13 43.41
N VAL A 142 13.20 -40.43 43.53
CA VAL A 142 12.08 -39.61 43.07
C VAL A 142 11.96 -38.41 44.01
N ASN A 143 11.96 -37.19 43.47
CA ASN A 143 11.18 -36.11 44.06
C ASN A 143 10.78 -35.12 42.97
N GLU A 144 9.50 -35.15 42.64
CA GLU A 144 8.82 -34.14 41.83
C GLU A 144 8.70 -32.84 42.63
N GLU A 145 9.32 -31.75 42.18
CA GLU A 145 8.77 -30.41 42.39
C GLU A 145 8.95 -29.57 41.11
N GLN A 146 7.81 -29.14 40.56
CA GLN A 146 7.65 -28.29 39.38
C GLN A 146 8.05 -26.81 39.66
N PRO A 147 8.31 -26.01 38.61
CA PRO A 147 9.32 -24.95 38.59
C PRO A 147 8.80 -23.58 39.06
N LYS A 148 9.63 -22.83 39.80
CA LYS A 148 9.45 -21.40 40.03
C LYS A 148 10.32 -20.62 39.05
N GLY A 149 9.66 -19.84 38.18
CA GLY A 149 10.28 -19.08 37.10
C GLY A 149 11.37 -18.13 37.57
N ASP A 150 12.54 -18.26 36.96
CA ASP A 150 13.67 -17.37 37.16
C ASP A 150 13.46 -16.04 36.45
N LYS A 151 13.64 -14.99 37.25
CA LYS A 151 13.54 -13.59 36.90
C LYS A 151 14.74 -13.21 36.03
N ILE A 152 14.46 -12.52 34.92
CA ILE A 152 15.47 -11.92 34.03
C ILE A 152 16.33 -10.94 34.85
N PRO A 153 17.68 -10.99 34.79
CA PRO A 153 18.53 -9.99 35.44
C PRO A 153 18.45 -8.67 34.67
N ASP A 154 17.94 -7.63 35.35
CA ASP A 154 17.94 -6.24 34.91
C ASP A 154 19.38 -5.68 34.97
N SER A 155 20.16 -5.90 33.91
CA SER A 155 21.53 -5.41 33.82
C SER A 155 21.79 -4.82 32.43
N TYR A 156 21.06 -3.76 32.06
CA TYR A 156 21.54 -2.72 31.15
C TYR A 156 20.77 -1.43 31.38
N GLN A 157 21.23 -0.60 32.31
CA GLN A 157 20.94 0.84 32.30
C GLN A 157 22.27 1.62 32.24
N PRO A 158 22.58 2.31 31.14
CA PRO A 158 23.71 3.23 31.11
C PRO A 158 23.38 4.47 31.97
N SER A 159 24.06 4.58 33.11
CA SER A 159 24.07 5.78 33.95
C SER A 159 24.81 6.92 33.24
N ASN A 160 24.07 7.81 32.58
CA ASN A 160 24.28 9.27 32.57
C ASN A 160 23.48 9.93 31.44
N ALA A 161 22.26 10.36 31.77
CA ALA A 161 21.63 11.50 31.12
C ALA A 161 20.69 12.16 32.12
N ARG A 162 21.10 13.30 32.66
CA ARG A 162 20.30 14.19 33.50
C ARG A 162 19.12 14.72 32.68
N PHE A 163 18.03 13.98 32.59
CA PHE A 163 16.76 14.47 32.05
C PHE A 163 16.04 15.23 33.16
N GLN A 164 16.04 16.56 33.04
CA GLN A 164 15.09 17.40 33.78
C GLN A 164 13.68 16.96 33.36
N GLU A 165 12.82 16.68 34.34
CA GLU A 165 11.45 16.20 34.12
C GLU A 165 10.66 17.23 33.29
N ALA A 166 10.47 16.94 32.01
CA ALA A 166 9.54 17.69 31.17
C ALA A 166 8.09 17.25 31.50
N PRO A 167 7.12 18.17 31.53
CA PRO A 167 5.75 17.83 31.91
C PRO A 167 5.15 16.77 30.98
N LYS A 168 4.55 15.74 31.58
CA LYS A 168 4.01 14.55 30.92
C LYS A 168 3.09 14.96 29.76
N LYS A 169 3.52 14.67 28.52
CA LYS A 169 2.72 14.94 27.32
C LYS A 169 1.49 14.03 27.32
N LYS A 170 0.29 14.62 27.30
CA LYS A 170 -0.98 13.90 27.17
C LYS A 170 -1.04 13.27 25.78
N HIS A 171 -1.31 11.98 25.72
CA HIS A 171 -1.44 11.25 24.45
C HIS A 171 -2.74 11.65 23.73
N TRP A 172 -2.65 11.84 22.42
CA TRP A 172 -3.69 12.37 21.53
C TRP A 172 -4.99 11.53 21.45
N TRP A 173 -5.04 10.35 22.08
CA TRP A 173 -6.20 9.46 22.12
C TRP A 173 -7.19 9.78 23.26
N GLN A 174 -6.88 10.74 24.13
CA GLN A 174 -7.64 11.03 25.37
C GLN A 174 -8.83 12.00 25.18
N PHE A 175 -9.14 12.43 23.94
CA PHE A 175 -10.20 13.42 23.66
C PHE A 175 -11.29 12.88 22.71
N GLY A 176 -11.70 11.63 22.87
CA GLY A 176 -12.74 11.02 22.05
C GLY A 176 -13.77 10.25 22.87
N ARG A 177 -14.66 10.96 23.57
CA ARG A 177 -16.02 10.49 23.94
C ARG A 177 -16.97 11.67 23.95
#